data_AF-A0A521ZX75-F1
#
_entry.id   AF-A0A521ZX75-F1
#
_cell.length_a   1.000
_cell.length_b   1.000
_cell.length_c   1.000
_cell.angle_alpha   90.00
_cell.angle_beta   90.00
_cell.angle_gamma   90.00
#
_symmetry.space_group_name_H-M   'P 1'
#
loop_
_entity.id
_entity.type
_entity.pdbx_description
1 polymer ?
#
loop_
_entity_poly.entity_id
_entity_poly.type
_entity_poly.pdbx_seq_one_letter_code
_entity_poly.pdbx_strand_id
1 'polypeptide(L)'
;MRITYLIRLEENDLGQIIEGLQAREESWRKTAEYFRSGYNPDDTFVIEDCSDEHEADKIAQFYSRILRSLERQRGEQRSSED
;
A
#
# COMPACT_ATOMS: atom_id res chain seq x y z
N MET A 1 19.09 -1.67 -15.05
CA MET A 1 19.46 -0.94 -13.82
C MET A 1 18.18 -0.38 -13.23
N ARG A 2 17.89 -0.60 -11.93
CA ARG A 2 16.76 0.05 -11.27
C ARG A 2 17.28 1.32 -10.61
N ILE A 3 16.60 2.44 -10.83
CA ILE A 3 16.89 3.69 -10.12
C ILE A 3 16.16 3.61 -8.79
N THR A 4 16.88 3.86 -7.70
CA THR A 4 16.34 3.89 -6.33
C THR A 4 16.44 5.32 -5.82
N TYR A 5 15.41 5.77 -5.10
CA TYR A 5 15.36 7.09 -4.47
C TYR A 5 15.31 6.92 -2.95
N LEU A 6 16.03 7.77 -2.23
CA LEU A 6 15.92 7.89 -0.78
C LEU A 6 14.96 9.04 -0.46
N ILE A 7 13.99 8.79 0.40
CA ILE A 7 13.04 9.79 0.88
C ILE A 7 13.32 10.03 2.36
N ARG A 8 13.46 11.29 2.77
CA ARG A 8 13.62 11.71 4.16
C ARG A 8 12.33 12.38 4.62
N LEU A 9 11.79 11.90 5.74
CA LEU A 9 10.52 12.33 6.31
C LEU A 9 10.68 12.38 7.83
N GLU A 10 9.96 13.28 8.50
CA GLU A 10 9.80 13.24 9.95
C GLU A 10 8.99 12.00 10.37
N GLU A 11 9.19 11.50 11.59
CA GLU A 11 8.58 10.23 12.06
C GLU A 11 7.04 10.24 11.93
N ASN A 12 6.39 11.35 12.30
CA ASN A 12 4.93 11.48 12.22
C ASN A 12 4.42 11.53 10.78
N ASP A 13 5.13 12.22 9.89
CA ASP A 13 4.77 12.32 8.46
C ASP A 13 4.92 10.94 7.79
N LEU A 14 5.99 10.22 8.13
CA LEU A 14 6.18 8.84 7.68
C LEU A 14 5.06 7.93 8.18
N GLY A 15 4.64 8.08 9.44
CA GLY A 15 3.49 7.36 10.00
C GLY A 15 2.21 7.60 9.20
N GLN A 16 1.86 8.87 8.94
CA GLN A 16 0.67 9.23 8.17
C GLN A 16 0.72 8.70 6.72
N ILE A 17 1.89 8.74 6.09
CA ILE A 17 2.08 8.18 4.74
C ILE A 17 1.88 6.66 4.76
N ILE A 18 2.44 5.94 5.74
CA ILE A 18 2.28 4.49 5.86
C ILE A 18 0.80 4.13 6.03
N GLU A 19 0.08 4.80 6.95
CA GLU A 19 -1.35 4.56 7.18
C GLU A 19 -2.17 4.79 5.91
N GLY A 20 -1.93 5.92 5.22
CA GLY A 20 -2.61 6.22 3.96
C GLY A 20 -2.34 5.16 2.88
N LEU A 21 -1.09 4.72 2.74
CA LEU A 21 -0.71 3.69 1.76
C LEU A 21 -1.30 2.32 2.11
N GLN A 22 -1.45 1.97 3.39
CA GLN A 22 -2.13 0.74 3.84
C GLN A 22 -3.61 0.77 3.47
N ALA A 23 -4.30 1.88 3.72
CA ALA A 23 -5.70 2.04 3.33
C ALA A 23 -5.88 1.90 1.80
N ARG A 24 -4.94 2.44 1.01
CA ARG A 24 -4.94 2.24 -0.45
C ARG A 24 -4.68 0.79 -0.84
N GLU A 25 -3.67 0.12 -0.25
CA GLU A 25 -3.43 -1.31 -0.50
C GLU A 25 -4.69 -2.15 -0.24
N GLU A 26 -5.35 -1.91 0.90
CA GLU A 26 -6.56 -2.61 1.30
C GLU A 26 -7.71 -2.39 0.30
N SER A 27 -7.93 -1.14 -0.13
CA SER A 27 -8.97 -0.83 -1.11
C SER A 27 -8.79 -1.59 -2.44
N TRP A 28 -7.53 -1.65 -2.92
CA TRP A 28 -7.20 -2.42 -4.12
C TRP A 28 -7.38 -3.93 -3.95
N ARG A 29 -7.02 -4.48 -2.78
CA ARG A 29 -7.26 -5.90 -2.47
C ARG A 29 -8.75 -6.24 -2.42
N LYS A 30 -9.57 -5.36 -1.81
CA LYS A 30 -11.02 -5.52 -1.79
C LYS A 30 -11.63 -5.41 -3.18
N THR A 31 -11.13 -4.50 -4.02
CA THR A 31 -11.52 -4.40 -5.44
C THR A 31 -11.23 -5.69 -6.20
N ALA A 32 -10.02 -6.25 -6.06
CA ALA A 32 -9.68 -7.53 -6.67
C ALA A 32 -10.59 -8.67 -6.17
N GLU A 33 -10.88 -8.71 -4.87
CA GLU A 33 -11.78 -9.71 -4.30
C GLU A 33 -13.21 -9.59 -4.81
N TYR A 34 -13.72 -8.37 -4.94
CA TYR A 34 -15.03 -8.10 -5.53
C TYR A 34 -15.13 -8.65 -6.96
N PHE A 35 -14.12 -8.41 -7.81
CA PHE A 35 -14.10 -8.97 -9.16
C PHE A 35 -14.09 -10.51 -9.18
N ARG A 36 -13.42 -11.16 -8.22
CA ARG A 36 -13.35 -12.63 -8.15
C ARG A 36 -14.62 -13.29 -7.62
N SER A 37 -15.19 -12.76 -6.55
CA SER A 37 -16.25 -13.43 -5.79
C SER A 37 -17.60 -12.72 -5.83
N GLY A 38 -17.64 -11.48 -6.32
CA GLY A 38 -18.80 -10.59 -6.21
C GLY A 38 -19.07 -10.13 -4.78
N TYR A 39 -18.16 -10.40 -3.84
CA TYR A 39 -18.32 -10.06 -2.43
C TYR A 39 -18.26 -8.55 -2.22
N ASN A 40 -19.33 -7.99 -1.65
CA ASN A 40 -19.35 -6.62 -1.19
C ASN A 40 -19.21 -6.61 0.36
N PRO A 41 -18.13 -6.06 0.93
CA PRO A 41 -17.90 -6.09 2.36
C PRO A 41 -18.92 -5.27 3.16
N ASP A 42 -19.37 -4.12 2.65
CA ASP A 42 -20.36 -3.25 3.28
C ASP A 42 -20.85 -2.14 2.33
N ASP A 43 -21.88 -1.38 2.73
CA ASP A 43 -22.49 -0.31 1.91
C ASP A 43 -21.56 0.88 1.62
N THR A 44 -20.39 0.97 2.28
CA THR A 44 -19.40 2.03 2.05
C THR A 44 -18.29 1.62 1.10
N PHE A 45 -18.26 0.35 0.69
CA PHE A 45 -17.30 -0.15 -0.26
C PHE A 45 -17.47 0.48 -1.64
N VAL A 46 -16.38 1.03 -2.15
CA VAL A 46 -16.29 1.57 -3.50
C VAL A 46 -15.19 0.83 -4.22
N ILE A 47 -15.50 0.31 -5.41
CA ILE A 47 -14.50 -0.29 -6.28
C ILE A 47 -13.56 0.79 -6.82
N GLU A 48 -12.26 0.48 -6.85
CA GLU A 48 -11.27 1.34 -7.50
C GLU A 48 -11.40 1.27 -9.03
N ASP A 49 -10.92 2.31 -9.72
CA ASP A 49 -10.98 2.42 -11.18
C ASP A 49 -9.96 1.49 -11.86
N CYS A 50 -10.41 0.29 -12.24
CA CYS A 50 -9.64 -0.69 -13.00
C CYS A 50 -10.54 -1.64 -13.81
N SER A 51 -9.90 -2.37 -14.73
CA SER A 51 -10.60 -3.22 -15.70
C SER A 51 -10.92 -4.63 -15.18
N ASP A 52 -10.08 -5.18 -14.29
CA ASP A 52 -10.18 -6.56 -13.81
C ASP A 52 -9.45 -6.78 -12.47
N GLU A 53 -9.60 -8.00 -11.90
CA GLU A 53 -8.95 -8.40 -10.65
C GLU A 53 -7.42 -8.42 -10.74
N HIS A 54 -6.84 -8.65 -11.92
CA HIS A 54 -5.40 -8.76 -12.10
C HIS A 54 -4.74 -7.38 -12.04
N GLU A 55 -5.38 -6.37 -12.64
CA GLU A 55 -4.97 -4.98 -12.53
C GLU A 55 -5.03 -4.52 -11.07
N ALA A 56 -6.16 -4.79 -10.38
CA ALA A 56 -6.32 -4.45 -8.98
C ALA A 56 -5.25 -5.11 -8.08
N ASP A 57 -5.00 -6.41 -8.25
CA ASP A 57 -3.94 -7.15 -7.55
C ASP A 57 -2.56 -6.54 -7.78
N LYS A 58 -2.25 -6.23 -9.03
CA LYS A 58 -0.95 -5.67 -9.41
C LYS A 58 -0.72 -4.33 -8.73
N ILE A 59 -1.77 -3.50 -8.64
CA ILE A 59 -1.70 -2.22 -7.93
C ILE A 59 -1.55 -2.43 -6.43
N ALA A 60 -2.31 -3.33 -5.81
CA ALA A 60 -2.13 -3.69 -4.41
C ALA A 60 -0.69 -4.17 -4.12
N GLN A 61 -0.10 -4.98 -5.01
CA GLN A 61 1.29 -5.42 -4.90
C GLN A 61 2.29 -4.26 -5.00
N PHE A 62 2.01 -3.21 -5.79
CA PHE A 62 2.83 -2.00 -5.80
C PHE A 62 2.81 -1.30 -4.45
N TYR A 63 1.63 -1.10 -3.84
CA TYR A 63 1.52 -0.53 -2.49
C TYR A 63 2.25 -1.39 -1.45
N SER A 64 2.04 -2.71 -1.46
CA SER A 64 2.72 -3.65 -0.56
C SER A 64 4.24 -3.52 -0.64
N ARG A 65 4.79 -3.37 -1.85
CA ARG A 65 6.23 -3.19 -2.06
C ARG A 65 6.74 -1.84 -1.54
N ILE A 66 5.97 -0.76 -1.71
CA ILE A 66 6.30 0.56 -1.17
C ILE A 66 6.30 0.50 0.36
N LEU A 67 5.25 -0.04 0.97
CA LEU A 67 5.11 -0.19 2.42
C LEU A 67 6.27 -0.98 3.02
N ARG A 68 6.63 -2.15 2.45
CA ARG A 68 7.80 -2.92 2.89
C ARG A 68 9.10 -2.13 2.80
N SER A 69 9.24 -1.27 1.79
CA SER A 69 10.45 -0.44 1.62
C SER A 69 10.53 0.65 2.68
N LEU A 70 9.41 1.33 2.98
CA LEU A 70 9.31 2.36 4.00
C LEU A 70 9.51 1.77 5.41
N GLU A 71 8.86 0.65 5.72
CA GLU A 71 8.98 -0.04 7.01
C GLU A 71 10.40 -0.53 7.28
N ARG A 72 11.05 -1.12 6.26
CA ARG A 72 12.46 -1.50 6.36
C ARG A 72 13.34 -0.29 6.61
N GLN A 73 13.13 0.80 5.87
CA GLN A 73 13.90 2.03 6.05
C GLN A 73 13.71 2.60 7.48
N ARG A 74 12.47 2.66 7.98
CA ARG A 74 12.16 3.09 9.36
C ARG A 74 12.89 2.25 10.40
N GLY A 75 12.85 0.92 10.26
CA GLY A 75 13.53 0.00 11.16
C GLY A 75 15.05 0.15 11.16
N GLU A 76 15.65 0.27 9.98
CA GLU A 76 17.10 0.48 9.81
C GLU A 76 17.56 1.79 10.48
N GLN A 77 16.77 2.87 10.36
CA GLN A 77 17.12 4.18 10.90
C GLN A 77 16.92 4.27 12.40
N ARG A 78 15.84 3.70 12.95
CA ARG A 78 15.62 3.65 14.41
C ARG A 78 16.63 2.76 15.13
N SER A 79 17.07 1.67 14.49
CA SER A 79 18.10 0.78 15.07
C SER A 79 19.51 1.38 15.01
N SER A 80 19.69 2.51 14.31
CA SER A 80 20.97 3.22 14.24
C SER A 80 21.11 4.34 15.28
N GLU A 81 20.10 4.51 16.13
CA GLU A 81 20.06 5.49 17.23
C GLU A 81 20.40 4.88 18.61
N ASP A 82 20.59 3.56 18.68
CA ASP A 82 21.13 2.81 19.85
C ASP A 82 22.64 2.55 19.70
#